data_AF-A0A661W2C6-F1
#
_entry.id   AF-A0A661W2C6-F1
#
_cell.length_a   1.000
_cell.length_b   1.000
_cell.length_c   1.000
_cell.angle_alpha   90.00
_cell.angle_beta   90.00
_cell.angle_gamma   90.00
#
_symmetry.space_group_name_H-M   'P 1'
#
loop_
_entity.id
_entity.type
_entity.pdbx_description
1 polymer ?
#
loop_
_entity_poly.entity_id
_entity_poly.type
_entity_poly.pdbx_seq_one_letter_code
_entity_poly.pdbx_strand_id
1 'polypeptide(L)'
;MASRLDVVEEVRLSYEIPYVTGKGEVLDSVTVQINEERKGVGISYALVNSSEQHLEDLFPSDGVDWLAQMTRLTLHDLGVDPSRIILQLWEYSPAYRLYSVEGRAPVDEGRSTVLIILTKTPFVYKFGHALVLWHQAMHAKDRWDYRFPAAHPLVDAGEWLDALWHFSIDGRLEALGKPHYSRSERLEEAVAVLQKCCPNEDAAARAYQLCRELWGSETTYARLVEMGSGLGLGVGWQGSMPERS
;
A
#
# COMPACT_ATOMS: atom_id res chain seq x y z
N MET A 1 -11.95 -1.10 -32.42
CA MET A 1 -11.04 -0.94 -31.26
C MET A 1 -11.61 -1.81 -30.16
N ALA A 2 -10.79 -2.66 -29.53
CA ALA A 2 -11.23 -3.46 -28.38
C ALA A 2 -11.58 -2.53 -27.22
N SER A 3 -12.53 -2.91 -26.38
CA SER A 3 -12.87 -2.11 -25.20
C SER A 3 -11.71 -2.20 -24.20
N ARG A 4 -11.32 -1.07 -23.60
CA ARG A 4 -10.31 -1.03 -22.53
C ARG A 4 -10.72 -1.78 -21.26
N LEU A 5 -11.97 -2.27 -21.20
CA LEU A 5 -12.49 -3.10 -20.10
C LEU A 5 -12.52 -4.59 -20.42
N ASP A 6 -12.25 -4.98 -21.67
CA ASP A 6 -12.18 -6.40 -22.03
C ASP A 6 -10.99 -7.04 -21.30
N VAL A 7 -11.20 -8.20 -20.68
CA VAL A 7 -10.11 -8.93 -20.01
C VAL A 7 -9.22 -9.57 -21.07
N VAL A 8 -7.93 -9.21 -21.07
CA VAL A 8 -6.93 -9.77 -21.98
C VAL A 8 -6.15 -10.92 -21.34
N GLU A 9 -5.95 -10.87 -20.02
CA GLU A 9 -5.25 -11.90 -19.25
C GLU A 9 -5.78 -11.91 -17.82
N GLU A 10 -5.87 -13.11 -17.21
CA GLU A 10 -6.09 -13.27 -15.78
C GLU A 10 -4.83 -13.81 -15.12
N VAL A 11 -4.39 -13.16 -14.04
CA VAL A 11 -3.16 -13.51 -13.32
C VAL A 11 -3.52 -13.90 -11.90
N ARG A 12 -3.25 -15.15 -11.53
CA ARG A 12 -3.38 -15.61 -10.15
C ARG A 12 -2.10 -15.31 -9.37
N LEU A 13 -2.22 -14.55 -8.29
CA LEU A 13 -1.13 -14.17 -7.40
C LEU A 13 -1.33 -14.83 -6.04
N SER A 14 -0.26 -15.37 -5.47
CA SER A 14 -0.26 -15.99 -4.14
C SER A 14 0.48 -15.08 -3.15
N TYR A 15 0.03 -15.07 -1.91
CA TYR A 15 0.51 -14.16 -0.87
C TYR A 15 0.75 -14.88 0.45
N GLU A 16 1.79 -14.46 1.15
CA GLU A 16 2.09 -14.86 2.52
C GLU A 16 1.28 -13.96 3.48
N ILE A 17 0.04 -14.32 3.81
CA ILE A 17 -0.72 -13.47 4.74
C ILE A 17 -0.02 -13.46 6.11
N PRO A 18 0.05 -12.30 6.80
CA PRO A 18 0.73 -12.16 8.10
C PRO A 18 0.24 -13.06 9.24
N TYR A 19 -0.75 -13.95 9.04
CA TYR A 19 -1.24 -14.85 10.09
C TYR A 19 -0.70 -16.27 9.93
N VAL A 20 0.29 -16.60 10.77
CA VAL A 20 0.60 -17.97 11.16
C VAL A 20 0.71 -18.02 12.68
N THR A 21 -0.23 -18.71 13.33
CA THR A 21 0.04 -19.28 14.66
C THR A 21 1.01 -20.45 14.49
N GLY A 22 2.30 -20.26 14.77
CA GLY A 22 3.30 -21.32 15.03
C GLY A 22 3.49 -22.49 14.04
N LYS A 23 2.75 -22.59 12.94
CA LYS A 23 2.73 -23.71 11.99
C LYS A 23 2.55 -23.17 10.57
N GLY A 24 3.63 -22.69 9.92
CA GLY A 24 3.59 -22.23 8.52
C GLY A 24 2.68 -23.14 7.70
N GLU A 25 1.61 -22.67 7.07
CA GLU A 25 1.48 -21.56 6.13
C GLU A 25 0.01 -21.10 6.12
N VAL A 26 -0.23 -19.82 5.81
CA VAL A 26 -1.53 -19.39 5.25
C VAL A 26 -1.23 -18.63 3.97
N LEU A 27 -1.25 -19.38 2.86
CA LEU A 27 -1.24 -18.81 1.52
C LEU A 27 -2.66 -18.40 1.16
N ASP A 28 -2.82 -17.14 0.78
CA ASP A 28 -4.05 -16.64 0.15
C ASP A 28 -3.75 -16.24 -1.29
N SER A 29 -4.74 -16.29 -2.17
CA SER A 29 -4.52 -15.97 -3.57
C SER A 29 -5.64 -15.12 -4.14
N VAL A 30 -5.28 -14.16 -4.99
CA VAL A 30 -6.23 -13.35 -5.76
C VAL A 30 -6.01 -13.55 -7.25
N THR A 31 -7.07 -13.50 -8.02
CA THR A 31 -6.98 -13.35 -9.48
C THR A 31 -7.11 -11.87 -9.82
N VAL A 32 -6.08 -11.31 -10.45
CA VAL A 32 -6.10 -9.96 -11.01
C VAL A 32 -6.41 -10.05 -12.50
N GLN A 33 -7.43 -9.32 -12.93
CA GLN A 33 -7.78 -9.21 -14.35
C GLN A 33 -6.99 -8.06 -14.98
N ILE A 34 -6.23 -8.36 -16.02
CA ILE A 34 -5.53 -7.40 -16.86
C ILE A 34 -6.43 -7.06 -18.02
N ASN A 35 -6.71 -5.78 -18.20
CA ASN A 35 -7.56 -5.30 -19.28
C ASN A 35 -6.75 -4.80 -20.48
N GLU A 36 -5.53 -4.33 -20.25
CA GLU A 36 -4.61 -3.90 -21.32
C GLU A 36 -3.16 -3.89 -20.84
N GLU A 37 -2.20 -3.90 -21.76
CA GLU A 37 -0.78 -3.71 -21.46
C GLU A 37 -0.31 -2.37 -22.02
N ARG A 38 0.32 -1.54 -21.17
CA ARG A 38 0.79 -0.21 -21.55
C ARG A 38 2.21 -0.01 -21.01
N LYS A 39 3.14 0.35 -21.90
CA LYS A 39 4.57 0.56 -21.58
C LYS A 39 5.24 -0.64 -20.86
N GLY A 40 4.79 -1.87 -21.13
CA GLY A 40 5.29 -3.09 -20.48
C GLY A 40 4.76 -3.30 -19.06
N VAL A 41 3.65 -2.67 -18.71
CA VAL A 41 2.93 -2.82 -17.43
C VAL A 41 1.51 -3.28 -17.72
N GLY A 42 1.05 -4.31 -17.03
CA GLY A 42 -0.35 -4.75 -17.09
C GLY A 42 -1.24 -3.78 -16.33
N ILE A 43 -2.31 -3.30 -16.98
CA ILE A 43 -3.27 -2.37 -16.38
C ILE A 43 -4.52 -3.13 -15.99
N SER A 44 -4.93 -2.99 -14.73
CA SER A 44 -6.14 -3.55 -14.17
C SER A 44 -7.04 -2.43 -13.67
N TYR A 45 -8.32 -2.44 -14.03
CA TYR A 45 -9.28 -1.44 -13.57
C TYR A 45 -10.20 -2.03 -12.50
N ALA A 46 -10.10 -1.52 -11.27
CA ALA A 46 -11.01 -1.84 -10.18
C ALA A 46 -12.08 -0.75 -10.08
N LEU A 47 -13.13 -0.88 -10.89
CA LEU A 47 -14.22 0.10 -11.00
C LEU A 47 -15.38 -0.25 -10.06
N VAL A 48 -16.10 0.78 -9.60
CA VAL A 48 -17.30 0.62 -8.77
C VAL A 48 -18.48 0.14 -9.62
N ASN A 49 -18.64 0.68 -10.84
CA ASN A 49 -19.65 0.22 -11.79
C ASN A 49 -19.12 0.29 -13.24
N SER A 50 -18.64 -0.86 -13.75
CA SER A 50 -18.02 -0.95 -15.07
C SER A 50 -18.97 -0.70 -16.25
N SER A 51 -20.30 -0.80 -16.06
CA SER A 51 -21.27 -0.68 -17.17
C SER A 51 -21.76 0.74 -17.46
N GLU A 52 -21.47 1.72 -16.59
CA GLU A 52 -22.04 3.08 -16.68
C GLU A 52 -20.99 4.18 -16.90
N GLN A 53 -19.73 3.81 -17.14
CA GLN A 53 -18.60 4.74 -17.05
C GLN A 53 -17.85 4.90 -18.37
N HIS A 54 -17.59 6.16 -18.73
CA HIS A 54 -16.61 6.49 -19.75
C HIS A 54 -15.21 6.41 -19.12
N LEU A 55 -14.51 5.31 -19.38
CA LEU A 55 -13.19 5.05 -18.77
C LEU A 55 -12.17 6.16 -19.06
N GLU A 56 -12.27 6.82 -20.21
CA GLU A 56 -11.38 7.92 -20.59
C GLU A 56 -11.52 9.15 -19.67
N ASP A 57 -12.69 9.38 -19.07
CA ASP A 57 -12.91 10.48 -18.11
C ASP A 57 -12.31 10.14 -16.73
N LEU A 58 -12.32 8.85 -16.38
CA LEU A 58 -11.78 8.37 -15.11
C LEU A 58 -10.26 8.25 -15.16
N PHE A 59 -9.77 7.59 -16.19
CA PHE A 59 -8.37 7.25 -16.43
C PHE A 59 -8.03 7.54 -17.90
N PRO A 60 -7.70 8.81 -18.24
CA PRO A 60 -7.31 9.18 -19.58
C PRO A 60 -6.11 8.37 -20.05
N SER A 61 -6.12 7.96 -21.31
CA SER A 61 -5.11 7.09 -21.90
C SER A 61 -3.70 7.68 -21.74
N ASP A 62 -3.47 8.95 -22.06
CA ASP A 62 -2.14 9.56 -21.89
C ASP A 62 -1.68 9.56 -20.41
N GLY A 63 -2.61 9.72 -19.48
CA GLY A 63 -2.35 9.63 -18.04
C GLY A 63 -1.96 8.23 -17.60
N VAL A 64 -2.64 7.20 -18.11
CA VAL A 64 -2.30 5.79 -17.82
C VAL A 64 -0.93 5.42 -18.40
N ASP A 65 -0.61 5.91 -19.60
CA ASP A 65 0.71 5.68 -20.22
C ASP A 65 1.83 6.29 -19.37
N TRP A 66 1.61 7.51 -18.88
CA TRP A 66 2.55 8.18 -17.99
C TRP A 66 2.72 7.42 -16.67
N LEU A 67 1.62 7.00 -16.03
CA LEU A 67 1.65 6.24 -14.78
C LEU A 67 2.37 4.90 -14.95
N ALA A 68 2.10 4.17 -16.04
CA ALA A 68 2.76 2.90 -16.35
C ALA A 68 4.27 3.09 -16.51
N GLN A 69 4.68 4.08 -17.29
CA GLN A 69 6.11 4.39 -17.49
C GLN A 69 6.78 4.77 -16.16
N MET A 70 6.15 5.66 -15.37
CA MET A 70 6.68 6.08 -14.09
C MET A 70 6.76 4.94 -13.09
N THR A 71 5.79 4.03 -13.06
CA THR A 71 5.79 2.86 -12.17
C THR A 71 7.01 2.00 -12.44
N ARG A 72 7.26 1.68 -13.70
CA ARG A 72 8.42 0.88 -14.11
C ARG A 72 9.74 1.56 -13.76
N LEU A 73 9.88 2.85 -14.04
CA LEU A 73 11.10 3.61 -13.72
C LEU A 73 11.33 3.69 -12.20
N THR A 74 10.26 3.90 -11.43
CA THR A 74 10.33 3.99 -9.96
C THR A 74 10.79 2.67 -9.34
N LEU A 75 10.21 1.54 -9.77
CA LEU A 75 10.62 0.22 -9.29
C LEU A 75 12.07 -0.09 -9.66
N HIS A 76 12.46 0.19 -10.91
CA HIS A 76 13.84 0.01 -11.37
C HIS A 76 14.84 0.87 -10.56
N ASP A 77 14.54 2.16 -10.34
CA ASP A 77 15.37 3.06 -9.50
C ASP A 77 15.54 2.53 -8.06
N LEU A 78 14.54 1.82 -7.55
CA LEU A 78 14.55 1.20 -6.22
C LEU A 78 15.24 -0.18 -6.18
N GLY A 79 15.74 -0.66 -7.33
CA GLY A 79 16.34 -1.98 -7.48
C GLY A 79 15.34 -3.14 -7.44
N VAL A 80 14.07 -2.86 -7.72
CA VAL A 80 12.98 -3.85 -7.78
C VAL A 80 12.75 -4.22 -9.25
N ASP A 81 13.14 -5.44 -9.62
CA ASP A 81 13.12 -5.92 -11.01
C ASP A 81 12.26 -7.19 -11.18
N PRO A 82 10.92 -7.06 -11.13
CA PRO A 82 10.01 -8.18 -11.31
C PRO A 82 9.85 -8.53 -12.79
N SER A 83 9.66 -9.83 -13.06
CA SER A 83 9.28 -10.31 -14.39
C SER A 83 7.97 -9.70 -14.89
N ARG A 84 7.10 -9.27 -13.97
CA ARG A 84 5.79 -8.68 -14.28
C ARG A 84 5.46 -7.53 -13.33
N ILE A 85 4.98 -6.43 -13.90
CA ILE A 85 4.46 -5.28 -13.14
C ILE A 85 2.99 -5.13 -13.49
N ILE A 86 2.15 -5.02 -12.47
CA ILE A 86 0.73 -4.74 -12.61
C ILE A 86 0.43 -3.41 -11.91
N LEU A 87 -0.20 -2.49 -12.63
CA LEU A 87 -0.75 -1.26 -12.07
C LEU A 87 -2.26 -1.39 -12.02
N GLN A 88 -2.82 -1.50 -10.82
CA GLN A 88 -4.25 -1.55 -10.62
C GLN A 88 -4.79 -0.17 -10.25
N LEU A 89 -5.68 0.34 -11.08
CA LEU A 89 -6.29 1.66 -10.97
C LEU A 89 -7.68 1.52 -10.36
N TRP A 90 -7.83 2.02 -9.14
CA TRP A 90 -9.07 1.93 -8.38
C TRP A 90 -9.87 3.22 -8.52
N GLU A 91 -11.15 3.06 -8.84
CA GLU A 91 -12.10 4.16 -8.74
C GLU A 91 -12.43 4.42 -7.26
N TYR A 92 -12.33 5.69 -6.84
CA TYR A 92 -12.81 6.10 -5.53
C TYR A 92 -14.28 6.48 -5.61
N SER A 93 -15.10 5.93 -4.70
CA SER A 93 -16.47 6.41 -4.49
C SER A 93 -16.72 6.71 -3.01
N PRO A 94 -17.17 7.93 -2.66
CA PRO A 94 -17.58 8.25 -1.28
C PRO A 94 -18.72 7.37 -0.75
N ALA A 95 -19.56 6.82 -1.66
CA ALA A 95 -20.70 5.98 -1.32
C ALA A 95 -20.29 4.54 -0.95
N TYR A 96 -19.19 4.07 -1.53
CA TYR A 96 -18.59 2.78 -1.23
C TYR A 96 -17.26 3.08 -0.54
N ARG A 97 -17.29 3.27 0.80
CA ARG A 97 -16.06 3.30 1.61
C ARG A 97 -15.36 1.95 1.46
N LEU A 98 -14.66 1.76 0.36
CA LEU A 98 -13.72 0.68 0.18
C LEU A 98 -12.60 0.96 1.19
N TYR A 99 -12.23 -0.08 1.93
CA TYR A 99 -11.04 -0.10 2.76
C TYR A 99 -9.87 0.49 1.96
N SER A 100 -9.09 1.39 2.55
CA SER A 100 -7.93 1.96 1.86
C SER A 100 -6.97 0.82 1.53
N VAL A 101 -6.90 0.44 0.26
CA VAL A 101 -5.90 -0.49 -0.29
C VAL A 101 -4.60 0.23 -0.65
N GLU A 102 -4.59 1.56 -0.55
CA GLU A 102 -3.37 2.38 -0.63
C GLU A 102 -2.47 2.06 0.57
N GLY A 103 -1.20 1.73 0.32
CA GLY A 103 -0.20 1.34 1.32
C GLY A 103 0.13 -0.15 1.30
N ARG A 104 -0.56 -0.94 0.47
CA ARG A 104 -0.41 -2.41 0.45
C ARG A 104 0.59 -2.92 -0.58
N ALA A 105 0.84 -2.17 -1.66
CA ALA A 105 1.71 -2.52 -2.80
C ALA A 105 2.17 -3.99 -2.85
N PRO A 106 1.26 -4.94 -3.13
CA PRO A 106 1.53 -6.35 -2.98
C PRO A 106 2.67 -6.85 -3.86
N VAL A 107 3.40 -7.84 -3.35
CA VAL A 107 4.37 -8.62 -4.11
C VAL A 107 3.94 -10.08 -4.00
N ASP A 108 3.92 -10.79 -5.11
CA ASP A 108 3.62 -12.22 -5.14
C ASP A 108 4.67 -13.01 -4.35
N GLU A 109 4.28 -14.14 -3.77
CA GLU A 109 5.17 -15.02 -2.99
C GLU A 109 6.43 -15.42 -3.78
N GLY A 110 6.33 -15.62 -5.10
CA GLY A 110 7.49 -15.95 -5.92
C GLY A 110 8.43 -14.77 -6.19
N ARG A 111 8.09 -13.55 -5.73
CA ARG A 111 8.78 -12.29 -6.05
C ARG A 111 9.00 -12.18 -7.57
N SER A 112 7.98 -12.56 -8.32
CA SER A 112 7.98 -12.51 -9.79
C SER A 112 7.11 -11.37 -10.30
N THR A 113 6.13 -10.96 -9.49
CA THR A 113 5.12 -9.97 -9.84
C THR A 113 4.99 -8.93 -8.72
N VAL A 114 5.02 -7.66 -9.10
CA VAL A 114 4.69 -6.53 -8.22
C VAL A 114 3.37 -5.93 -8.67
N LEU A 115 2.46 -5.75 -7.72
CA LEU A 115 1.18 -5.08 -7.90
C LEU A 115 1.24 -3.71 -7.19
N ILE A 116 1.19 -2.64 -7.98
CA ILE A 116 1.02 -1.28 -7.45
C ILE A 116 -0.45 -0.90 -7.58
N ILE A 117 -1.02 -0.44 -6.48
CA ILE A 117 -2.41 -0.02 -6.42
C ILE A 117 -2.44 1.50 -6.27
N LEU A 118 -3.13 2.18 -7.20
CA LEU A 118 -3.39 3.62 -7.12
C LEU A 118 -4.90 3.84 -7.14
N THR A 119 -5.42 4.49 -6.11
CA THR A 119 -6.82 4.89 -6.08
C THR A 119 -6.94 6.36 -6.50
N LYS A 120 -7.98 6.73 -7.23
CA LYS A 120 -8.30 8.13 -7.55
C LYS A 120 -8.89 8.85 -6.33
N THR A 121 -8.14 8.88 -5.22
CA THR A 121 -8.59 9.43 -3.93
C THR A 121 -8.37 10.94 -3.84
N PRO A 122 -9.05 11.61 -2.89
CA PRO A 122 -8.65 12.95 -2.42
C PRO A 122 -7.16 13.05 -2.06
N PHE A 123 -6.53 11.94 -1.67
CA PHE A 123 -5.11 11.87 -1.33
C PHE A 123 -4.23 12.14 -2.55
N VAL A 124 -4.49 11.48 -3.69
CA VAL A 124 -3.82 11.77 -4.95
C VAL A 124 -4.03 13.22 -5.39
N TYR A 125 -5.21 13.79 -5.19
CA TYR A 125 -5.46 15.20 -5.50
C TYR A 125 -4.68 16.16 -4.59
N LYS A 126 -4.49 15.80 -3.32
CA LYS A 126 -3.75 16.60 -2.34
C LYS A 126 -2.23 16.51 -2.54
N PHE A 127 -1.72 15.32 -2.87
CA PHE A 127 -0.28 15.01 -2.83
C PHE A 127 0.37 14.74 -4.19
N GLY A 128 -0.44 14.49 -5.21
CA GLY A 128 0.01 14.17 -6.56
C GLY A 128 0.40 12.70 -6.75
N HIS A 129 0.20 12.21 -7.97
CA HIS A 129 0.46 10.81 -8.35
C HIS A 129 1.92 10.38 -8.13
N ALA A 130 2.89 11.25 -8.38
CA ALA A 130 4.30 10.91 -8.23
C ALA A 130 4.64 10.56 -6.77
N LEU A 131 4.16 11.36 -5.82
CA LEU A 131 4.41 11.15 -4.39
C LEU A 131 3.78 9.84 -3.92
N VAL A 132 2.51 9.61 -4.25
CA VAL A 132 1.82 8.34 -3.91
C VAL A 132 2.55 7.15 -4.52
N LEU A 133 2.98 7.24 -5.77
CA LEU A 133 3.68 6.16 -6.46
C LEU A 133 5.02 5.80 -5.80
N TRP A 134 5.86 6.79 -5.48
CA TRP A 134 7.13 6.54 -4.78
C TRP A 134 6.90 5.87 -3.42
N HIS A 135 5.88 6.32 -2.69
CA HIS A 135 5.50 5.73 -1.42
C HIS A 135 5.03 4.27 -1.58
N GLN A 136 4.14 3.97 -2.54
CA GLN A 136 3.71 2.59 -2.82
C GLN A 136 4.87 1.72 -3.32
N ALA A 137 5.78 2.26 -4.12
CA ALA A 137 6.92 1.50 -4.62
C ALA A 137 7.90 1.13 -3.50
N MET A 138 8.03 1.95 -2.44
CA MET A 138 8.80 1.60 -1.25
C MET A 138 8.14 0.50 -0.41
N HIS A 139 6.81 0.51 -0.31
CA HIS A 139 6.03 -0.60 0.25
C HIS A 139 6.30 -1.92 -0.52
N ALA A 140 6.33 -1.86 -1.85
CA ALA A 140 6.68 -3.01 -2.68
C ALA A 140 8.15 -3.43 -2.47
N LYS A 141 9.07 -2.46 -2.42
CA LYS A 141 10.50 -2.72 -2.17
C LYS A 141 10.75 -3.49 -0.89
N ASP A 142 10.13 -3.08 0.21
CA ASP A 142 10.34 -3.76 1.49
C ASP A 142 9.79 -5.20 1.49
N ARG A 143 8.72 -5.47 0.72
CA ARG A 143 8.21 -6.84 0.50
C ARG A 143 9.10 -7.65 -0.43
N TRP A 144 9.63 -7.00 -1.47
CA TRP A 144 10.61 -7.56 -2.40
C TRP A 144 11.90 -7.98 -1.68
N ASP A 145 12.37 -7.15 -0.76
CA ASP A 145 13.57 -7.38 0.05
C ASP A 145 13.32 -8.27 1.29
N TYR A 146 12.19 -8.98 1.35
CA TYR A 146 11.80 -9.90 2.45
C TYR A 146 11.72 -9.26 3.85
N ARG A 147 11.59 -7.93 3.94
CA ARG A 147 11.41 -7.23 5.24
C ARG A 147 9.99 -7.32 5.75
N PHE A 148 9.04 -7.44 4.82
CA PHE A 148 7.61 -7.59 5.07
C PHE A 148 7.06 -8.76 4.25
N PRO A 149 6.03 -9.45 4.76
CA PRO A 149 5.40 -10.55 4.03
C PRO A 149 4.70 -10.06 2.76
N ALA A 150 4.59 -10.96 1.78
CA ALA A 150 3.75 -10.77 0.60
C ALA A 150 2.28 -10.59 1.04
N ALA A 151 1.72 -9.39 0.91
CA ALA A 151 0.38 -9.10 1.45
C ALA A 151 -0.70 -9.18 0.38
N HIS A 152 -1.81 -9.87 0.66
CA HIS A 152 -2.99 -9.83 -0.20
C HIS A 152 -3.59 -8.39 -0.23
N PRO A 153 -4.10 -7.90 -1.38
CA PRO A 153 -4.58 -6.51 -1.53
C PRO A 153 -5.63 -6.08 -0.48
N LEU A 154 -6.46 -7.03 -0.04
CA LEU A 154 -7.57 -6.79 0.90
C LEU A 154 -7.21 -7.09 2.38
N VAL A 155 -5.97 -7.47 2.68
CA VAL A 155 -5.58 -7.72 4.08
C VAL A 155 -5.42 -6.40 4.82
N ASP A 156 -6.06 -6.31 5.98
CA ASP A 156 -5.89 -5.22 6.92
C ASP A 156 -4.67 -5.48 7.82
N ALA A 157 -3.54 -4.86 7.49
CA ALA A 157 -2.46 -4.70 8.46
C ALA A 157 -2.84 -3.48 9.31
N GLY A 158 -3.06 -3.70 10.61
CA GLY A 158 -3.67 -2.69 11.48
C GLY A 158 -3.02 -1.31 11.36
N GLU A 159 -3.84 -0.26 11.36
CA GLU A 159 -3.47 1.14 11.07
C GLU A 159 -2.20 1.62 11.78
N TRP A 160 -1.94 1.13 13.00
CA TRP A 160 -0.75 1.50 13.76
C TRP A 160 0.55 0.98 13.13
N LEU A 161 0.53 -0.21 12.53
CA LEU A 161 1.70 -0.79 11.90
C LEU A 161 2.07 -0.02 10.63
N ASP A 162 1.07 0.36 9.84
CA ASP A 162 1.26 1.20 8.66
C ASP A 162 1.81 2.57 9.05
N ALA A 163 1.24 3.22 10.09
CA ALA A 163 1.74 4.52 10.56
C ALA A 163 3.22 4.47 10.99
N LEU A 164 3.65 3.41 11.66
CA LEU A 164 5.07 3.23 12.01
C LEU A 164 5.95 2.95 10.80
N TRP A 165 5.45 2.13 9.86
CA TRP A 165 6.16 1.85 8.62
C TRP A 165 6.35 3.10 7.76
N HIS A 166 5.35 3.98 7.72
CA HIS A 166 5.41 5.23 6.98
C HIS A 166 6.57 6.14 7.41
N PHE A 167 6.96 6.17 8.70
CA PHE A 167 8.17 6.87 9.13
C PHE A 167 9.44 6.35 8.44
N SER A 168 9.58 5.02 8.34
CA SER A 168 10.71 4.39 7.65
C SER A 168 10.70 4.72 6.16
N ILE A 169 9.54 4.62 5.51
CA ILE A 169 9.41 4.84 4.06
C ILE A 169 9.73 6.29 3.70
N ASP A 170 9.03 7.25 4.30
CA ASP A 170 9.14 8.65 3.87
C ASP A 170 10.47 9.27 4.26
N GLY A 171 11.10 8.83 5.36
CA GLY A 171 12.46 9.24 5.66
C GLY A 171 13.53 8.65 4.72
N ARG A 172 13.31 7.45 4.18
CA ARG A 172 14.22 6.89 3.17
C ARG A 172 14.04 7.59 1.84
N LEU A 173 12.81 7.93 1.46
CA LEU A 173 12.54 8.75 0.28
C LEU A 173 13.12 10.16 0.42
N GLU A 174 13.04 10.78 1.61
CA GLU A 174 13.71 12.04 1.92
C GLU A 174 15.23 11.93 1.67
N ALA A 175 15.88 10.90 2.22
CA ALA A 175 17.32 10.67 2.06
C ALA A 175 17.73 10.43 0.60
N LEU A 176 16.85 9.84 -0.21
CA LEU A 176 17.05 9.60 -1.64
C LEU A 176 16.72 10.83 -2.52
N GLY A 177 16.24 11.94 -1.94
CA GLY A 177 15.80 13.12 -2.68
C GLY A 177 14.59 12.86 -3.59
N LYS A 178 13.73 11.91 -3.22
CA LYS A 178 12.52 11.54 -3.96
C LYS A 178 11.27 12.19 -3.34
N PRO A 179 10.15 12.30 -4.07
CA PRO A 179 8.87 12.74 -3.50
C PRO A 179 8.47 11.90 -2.28
N HIS A 180 8.07 12.56 -1.19
CA HIS A 180 7.73 11.92 0.09
C HIS A 180 6.77 12.79 0.90
N TYR A 181 6.10 12.18 1.88
CA TYR A 181 5.34 12.92 2.90
C TYR A 181 6.28 13.56 3.90
N SER A 182 5.94 14.76 4.36
CA SER A 182 6.73 15.46 5.38
C SER A 182 6.65 14.75 6.75
N ARG A 183 7.66 14.99 7.59
CA ARG A 183 7.64 14.52 8.99
C ARG A 183 6.40 14.97 9.75
N SER A 184 5.95 16.21 9.52
CA SER A 184 4.73 16.75 10.16
C SER A 184 3.49 15.94 9.78
N GLU A 185 3.33 15.59 8.51
CA GLU A 185 2.16 14.83 8.05
C GLU A 185 2.13 13.42 8.62
N ARG A 186 3.29 12.76 8.70
CA ARG A 186 3.39 11.43 9.32
C ARG A 186 3.24 11.45 10.83
N LEU A 187 3.67 12.52 11.49
CA LEU A 187 3.40 12.71 12.91
C LEU A 187 1.91 12.91 13.17
N GLU A 188 1.22 13.74 12.38
CA GLU A 188 -0.23 13.93 12.51
C GLU A 188 -1.00 12.62 12.34
N GLU A 189 -0.66 11.82 11.33
CA GLU A 189 -1.22 10.48 11.12
C GLU A 189 -0.96 9.55 12.31
N ALA A 190 0.31 9.41 12.72
CA ALA A 190 0.68 8.51 13.81
C ALA A 190 0.03 8.90 15.13
N VAL A 191 -0.10 10.20 15.43
CA VAL A 191 -0.80 10.69 16.63
C VAL A 191 -2.28 10.30 16.59
N ALA A 192 -2.97 10.53 15.47
CA ALA A 192 -4.37 10.16 15.33
C ALA A 192 -4.60 8.65 15.53
N VAL A 193 -3.72 7.82 14.96
CA VAL A 193 -3.79 6.36 15.08
C VAL A 193 -3.48 5.91 16.52
N LEU A 194 -2.42 6.44 17.14
CA LEU A 194 -2.06 6.09 18.52
C LEU A 194 -3.11 6.54 19.53
N GLN A 195 -3.77 7.69 19.33
CA GLN A 195 -4.88 8.13 20.17
C GLN A 195 -6.07 7.17 20.11
N LYS A 196 -6.35 6.60 18.93
CA LYS A 196 -7.42 5.62 18.73
C LYS A 196 -7.07 4.28 19.40
N CYS A 197 -5.81 3.83 19.28
CA CYS A 197 -5.38 2.55 19.82
C CYS A 197 -5.04 2.58 21.32
N CYS A 198 -4.55 3.71 21.83
CA CYS A 198 -4.08 3.92 23.20
C CYS A 198 -4.56 5.28 23.77
N PRO A 199 -5.87 5.45 24.03
CA PRO A 199 -6.46 6.76 24.35
C PRO A 199 -6.03 7.38 25.69
N ASN A 200 -5.49 6.60 26.62
CA ASN A 200 -5.08 7.06 27.95
C ASN A 200 -3.61 7.52 28.03
N GLU A 201 -2.93 7.56 26.89
CA GLU A 201 -1.48 7.76 26.81
C GLU A 201 -1.14 9.04 26.05
N ASP A 202 0.04 9.62 26.30
CA ASP A 202 0.53 10.76 25.52
C ASP A 202 0.97 10.32 24.13
N ALA A 203 -0.02 10.18 23.24
CA ALA A 203 0.15 9.76 21.86
C ALA A 203 1.10 10.68 21.07
N ALA A 204 1.12 11.98 21.39
CA ALA A 204 2.00 12.95 20.73
C ALA A 204 3.47 12.71 21.09
N ALA A 205 3.77 12.58 22.39
CA ALA A 205 5.12 12.28 22.85
C ALA A 205 5.63 10.94 22.28
N ARG A 206 4.78 9.91 22.26
CA ARG A 206 5.09 8.59 21.70
C ARG A 206 5.35 8.64 20.20
N ALA A 207 4.45 9.25 19.43
CA ALA A 207 4.62 9.41 17.98
C ALA A 207 5.93 10.13 17.66
N TYR A 208 6.28 11.17 18.43
CA TYR A 208 7.53 11.90 18.25
C TYR A 208 8.76 11.03 18.52
N GLN A 209 8.75 10.24 19.60
CA GLN A 209 9.85 9.31 19.89
C GLN A 209 10.01 8.24 18.80
N LEU A 210 8.90 7.64 18.37
CA LEU A 210 8.89 6.62 17.31
C LEU A 210 9.35 7.19 15.98
N CYS A 211 8.92 8.40 15.63
CA CYS A 211 9.40 9.11 14.44
C CYS A 211 10.92 9.31 14.51
N ARG A 212 11.46 9.79 15.63
CA ARG A 212 12.91 9.94 15.79
C ARG A 212 13.69 8.64 15.62
N GLU A 213 13.13 7.52 16.04
CA GLU A 213 13.78 6.22 15.94
C GLU A 213 13.67 5.62 14.53
N LEU A 214 12.51 5.73 13.90
CA LEU A 214 12.19 5.02 12.66
C LEU A 214 12.47 5.83 11.41
N TRP A 215 12.51 7.16 11.50
CA TRP A 215 12.59 8.02 10.32
C TRP A 215 13.82 7.72 9.46
N GLY A 216 13.56 7.19 8.26
CA GLY A 216 14.59 6.81 7.30
C GLY A 216 15.39 5.55 7.67
N SER A 217 15.08 4.90 8.80
CA SER A 217 15.69 3.62 9.14
C SER A 217 15.06 2.50 8.31
N GLU A 218 15.85 1.54 7.87
CA GLU A 218 15.29 0.29 7.36
C GLU A 218 14.64 -0.47 8.51
N THR A 219 13.43 -0.98 8.28
CA THR A 219 12.65 -1.69 9.30
C THR A 219 12.11 -3.01 8.74
N THR A 220 11.72 -3.90 9.63
CA THR A 220 11.09 -5.19 9.29
C THR A 220 9.76 -5.29 9.98
N TYR A 221 8.87 -6.13 9.43
CA TYR A 221 7.59 -6.45 10.05
C TYR A 221 7.77 -6.90 11.52
N ALA A 222 8.72 -7.80 11.77
CA ALA A 222 9.02 -8.30 13.12
C ALA A 222 9.41 -7.17 14.09
N ARG A 223 10.26 -6.23 13.65
CA ARG A 223 10.66 -5.08 14.48
C ARG A 223 9.46 -4.20 14.80
N LEU A 224 8.61 -3.90 13.82
CA LEU A 224 7.42 -3.08 14.07
C LEU A 224 6.43 -3.79 15.02
N VAL A 225 6.28 -5.11 14.90
CA VAL A 225 5.46 -5.90 15.82
C VAL A 225 6.01 -5.91 17.25
N GLU A 226 7.33 -6.03 17.42
CA GLU A 226 7.98 -5.94 18.73
C GLU A 226 7.78 -4.55 19.35
N MET A 227 7.99 -3.48 18.57
CA MET A 227 7.74 -2.10 19.01
C MET A 227 6.27 -1.88 19.39
N GLY A 228 5.33 -2.36 18.57
CA GLY A 228 3.90 -2.28 18.86
C GLY A 228 3.54 -3.03 20.15
N SER A 229 4.08 -4.22 20.36
CA SER A 229 3.88 -5.01 21.57
C SER A 229 4.35 -4.26 22.82
N GLY A 230 5.51 -3.59 22.76
CA GLY A 230 6.01 -2.73 23.84
C GLY A 230 5.12 -1.52 24.15
N LEU A 231 4.25 -1.11 23.22
CA LEU A 231 3.27 -0.05 23.38
C LEU A 231 1.88 -0.57 23.81
N GLY A 232 1.72 -1.88 24.00
CA GLY A 232 0.42 -2.51 24.27
C GLY A 232 -0.46 -2.70 23.04
N LEU A 233 0.11 -2.56 21.83
CA LEU A 233 -0.58 -2.76 20.55
C LEU A 233 -0.43 -4.21 20.09
N GLY A 234 -1.53 -4.81 19.64
CA GLY A 234 -1.55 -6.16 19.08
C GLY A 234 -1.73 -6.16 17.56
N VAL A 235 -1.17 -7.17 16.89
CA VAL A 235 -1.54 -7.52 15.51
C VAL A 235 -2.94 -8.13 15.54
N GLY A 236 -3.88 -7.56 14.79
CA GLY A 236 -5.29 -7.98 14.83
C GLY A 236 -6.15 -7.30 15.89
N TRP A 237 -5.70 -6.15 16.44
CA TRP A 237 -6.55 -5.31 17.30
C TRP A 237 -7.68 -4.68 16.48
N GLN A 238 -8.75 -5.45 16.26
CA GLN A 238 -10.08 -4.88 16.14
C GLN A 238 -10.38 -4.31 17.52
N GLY A 239 -10.26 -2.99 17.69
CA GLY A 239 -10.59 -2.33 18.94
C GLY A 239 -11.86 -2.94 19.51
N SER A 240 -11.80 -3.38 20.77
CA SER A 240 -12.97 -3.89 21.46
C SER A 240 -14.10 -2.87 21.28
N MET A 241 -15.09 -3.21 20.45
CA MET A 241 -16.37 -2.52 20.47
C MET A 241 -16.85 -2.60 21.91
N PRO A 242 -17.16 -1.48 22.58
CA PRO A 242 -17.74 -1.55 23.90
C PRO A 242 -19.04 -2.34 23.80
N GLU A 243 -19.14 -3.42 24.57
CA GLU A 243 -20.41 -4.10 24.78
C GLU A 243 -21.40 -3.04 25.26
N ARG A 244 -22.46 -2.83 24.47
CA ARG A 244 -23.58 -2.01 24.91
C ARG A 244 -24.23 -2.73 26.08
N SER A 245 -23.95 -2.25 27.29
CA SER A 245 -24.75 -2.46 28.50
C SER A 245 -26.17 -1.93 28.31
#